data_AF-A0A1C3RI88-F1
#
_entry.id   AF-A0A1C3RI88-F1
#
_cell.length_a   1.000
_cell.length_b   1.000
_cell.length_c   1.000
_cell.angle_alpha   90.00
_cell.angle_beta   90.00
_cell.angle_gamma   90.00
#
_symmetry.space_group_name_H-M   'P 1'
#
loop_
_entity.id
_entity.type
_entity.pdbx_description
1 polymer ?
#
loop_
_entity_poly.entity_id
_entity_poly.type
_entity_poly.pdbx_seq_one_letter_code
_entity_poly.pdbx_strand_id
1 'polypeptide(L)'
;MSEKDTTSTKKPIYKRWWFRIPLVLLGLSLLLGQFTGGGGLPACDSSRAKGTLAKAFDQSQFARNMGLAVVEIKESTELTSSIDKKKDCFAKITMNNANTVPVLYQLALRDNGSYMLTFEVQE
;
A
#
# COMPACT_ATOMS: atom_id res chain seq x y z
N MET A 1 -37.48 56.29 -47.63
CA MET A 1 -37.47 55.06 -48.45
C MET A 1 -36.32 54.20 -47.95
N SER A 2 -36.53 52.87 -47.83
CA SER A 2 -35.64 51.76 -47.43
C SER A 2 -34.12 52.03 -47.33
N GLU A 3 -33.37 51.45 -46.40
CA GLU A 3 -33.23 50.00 -46.25
C GLU A 3 -32.61 49.63 -44.89
N LYS A 4 -33.04 48.47 -44.37
CA LYS A 4 -32.49 47.79 -43.20
C LYS A 4 -31.06 47.31 -43.50
N ASP A 5 -30.20 47.24 -42.50
CA ASP A 5 -29.43 46.00 -42.28
C ASP A 5 -28.93 45.84 -40.84
N THR A 6 -29.55 44.87 -40.18
CA THR A 6 -29.19 44.27 -38.90
C THR A 6 -27.95 43.39 -39.06
N THR A 7 -26.87 43.69 -38.35
CA THR A 7 -25.78 42.71 -38.11
C THR A 7 -25.73 42.31 -36.64
N SER A 8 -26.41 41.19 -36.38
CA SER A 8 -26.44 40.43 -35.14
C SER A 8 -25.04 39.88 -34.82
N THR A 9 -24.37 40.47 -33.82
CA THR A 9 -23.10 39.96 -33.31
C THR A 9 -23.36 38.76 -32.39
N LYS A 10 -23.18 37.55 -32.93
CA LYS A 10 -23.25 36.29 -32.20
C LYS A 10 -22.24 36.28 -31.04
N LYS A 11 -22.76 36.24 -29.80
CA LYS A 11 -21.95 35.97 -28.60
C LYS A 11 -21.44 34.52 -28.63
N PRO A 12 -20.16 34.26 -28.33
CA PRO A 12 -19.62 32.93 -28.53
C PRO A 12 -19.99 31.98 -27.38
N ILE A 13 -20.62 30.86 -27.76
CA ILE A 13 -21.16 29.80 -26.89
C ILE A 13 -20.03 28.79 -26.57
N TYR A 14 -19.00 29.21 -25.81
CA TYR A 14 -17.97 28.27 -25.33
C TYR A 14 -17.67 28.39 -23.82
N LYS A 15 -18.34 29.30 -23.10
CA LYS A 15 -18.03 29.57 -21.68
C LYS A 15 -18.79 28.70 -20.66
N ARG A 16 -19.56 27.69 -21.08
CA ARG A 16 -20.42 26.91 -20.17
C ARG A 16 -19.99 25.46 -19.92
N TRP A 17 -18.81 25.05 -20.41
CA TRP A 17 -18.32 23.66 -20.30
C TRP A 17 -17.01 23.49 -19.51
N TRP A 18 -16.44 24.57 -18.96
CA TRP A 18 -15.17 24.52 -18.20
C TRP A 18 -15.32 24.27 -16.69
N PHE A 19 -16.55 24.29 -16.16
CA PHE A 19 -16.81 24.16 -14.72
C PHE A 19 -17.12 22.73 -14.24
N ARG A 20 -16.94 21.70 -15.08
CA ARG A 20 -17.27 20.30 -14.72
C ARG A 20 -16.09 19.31 -14.78
N ILE A 21 -14.84 19.78 -14.72
CA ILE A 21 -13.66 18.91 -14.81
C ILE A 21 -12.77 18.86 -13.54
N PRO A 22 -12.85 19.74 -12.51
CA PRO A 22 -11.93 19.58 -11.36
C PRO A 22 -12.40 18.57 -10.30
N LEU A 23 -13.60 17.97 -10.40
CA LEU A 23 -14.14 17.10 -9.34
C LEU A 23 -13.82 15.59 -9.48
N VAL A 24 -13.17 15.16 -10.57
CA VAL A 24 -12.79 13.74 -10.78
C VAL A 24 -11.30 13.50 -10.48
N LEU A 25 -10.50 14.55 -10.32
CA LEU A 25 -9.06 14.45 -10.01
C LEU A 25 -8.72 14.49 -8.51
N LEU A 26 -9.71 14.73 -7.64
CA LEU A 26 -9.57 14.74 -6.17
C LEU A 26 -9.92 13.40 -5.50
N GLY A 27 -10.03 12.32 -6.28
CA GLY A 27 -10.33 10.97 -5.79
C GLY A 27 -9.17 9.97 -5.90
N LEU A 28 -7.98 10.41 -6.33
CA LEU A 28 -6.85 9.51 -6.61
C LEU A 28 -5.51 10.07 -6.08
N SER A 29 -5.49 10.61 -4.87
CA SER A 29 -4.24 11.07 -4.21
C SER A 29 -3.86 10.25 -2.97
N LEU A 30 -4.52 9.11 -2.71
CA LEU A 30 -4.30 8.32 -1.49
C LEU A 30 -3.29 7.16 -1.61
N LEU A 31 -2.54 7.02 -2.71
CA LEU A 31 -1.57 5.92 -2.87
C LEU A 31 -0.24 6.33 -3.56
N LEU A 32 0.26 7.54 -3.33
CA LEU A 32 1.65 7.89 -3.64
C LEU A 32 2.49 8.02 -2.35
N GLY A 33 2.48 6.96 -1.55
CA GLY A 33 3.63 6.63 -0.70
C GLY A 33 4.73 5.99 -1.56
N GLN A 34 5.23 6.70 -2.57
CA GLN A 34 6.41 6.28 -3.31
C GLN A 34 7.66 6.77 -2.57
N PHE A 35 8.31 5.83 -1.89
CA PHE A 35 9.48 5.12 -2.43
C PHE A 35 10.67 6.06 -2.58
N THR A 36 11.36 6.30 -1.48
CA THR A 36 12.78 6.70 -1.49
C THR A 36 13.50 5.93 -0.38
N GLY A 37 14.56 5.20 -0.73
CA GLY A 37 15.52 4.63 0.22
C GLY A 37 15.81 3.13 0.10
N GLY A 38 16.86 2.79 -0.65
CA GLY A 38 17.63 1.53 -0.54
C GLY A 38 17.15 0.37 -1.41
N GLY A 39 17.90 0.04 -2.47
CA GLY A 39 17.67 -1.11 -3.35
C GLY A 39 18.04 -2.46 -2.70
N GLY A 40 17.54 -2.73 -1.49
CA GLY A 40 17.84 -3.94 -0.74
C GLY A 40 16.68 -4.36 0.16
N LEU A 41 16.74 -5.59 0.66
CA LEU A 41 15.75 -6.09 1.61
C LEU A 41 15.85 -5.32 2.93
N PRO A 42 14.72 -4.87 3.52
CA PRO A 42 14.75 -4.22 4.82
C PRO A 42 15.19 -5.21 5.90
N ALA A 43 15.73 -4.69 7.01
CA ALA A 43 15.98 -5.51 8.19
C ALA A 43 14.67 -6.08 8.74
N CYS A 44 14.71 -7.30 9.28
CA CYS A 44 13.56 -8.00 9.85
C CYS A 44 12.87 -7.17 10.96
N ASP A 45 13.64 -6.47 11.78
CA ASP A 45 13.16 -5.65 12.89
C ASP A 45 12.67 -4.25 12.47
N SER A 46 12.90 -3.86 11.22
CA SER A 46 12.55 -2.53 10.72
C SER A 46 11.04 -2.30 10.74
N SER A 47 10.63 -1.05 10.99
CA SER A 47 9.21 -0.65 10.94
C SER A 47 8.57 -0.94 9.58
N ARG A 48 9.35 -0.93 8.50
CA ARG A 48 8.90 -1.25 7.15
C ARG A 48 8.55 -2.74 7.01
N ALA A 49 9.41 -3.63 7.48
CA ALA A 49 9.17 -5.07 7.46
C ALA A 49 7.95 -5.44 8.32
N LYS A 50 7.91 -4.95 9.57
CA LYS A 50 6.79 -5.14 10.50
C LYS A 50 5.47 -4.62 9.94
N GLY A 51 5.45 -3.40 9.39
CA GLY A 51 4.24 -2.84 8.79
C GLY A 51 3.75 -3.61 7.56
N THR A 52 4.67 -4.23 6.79
CA THR A 52 4.31 -5.10 5.67
C THR A 52 3.77 -6.44 6.17
N LEU A 53 4.38 -7.02 7.20
CA LEU A 53 3.93 -8.25 7.83
C LEU A 53 2.52 -8.09 8.43
N ALA A 54 2.27 -7.00 9.16
CA ALA A 54 0.96 -6.68 9.71
C ALA A 54 -0.10 -6.61 8.60
N LYS A 55 0.16 -5.85 7.53
CA LYS A 55 -0.76 -5.76 6.39
C LYS A 55 -1.00 -7.10 5.71
N ALA A 56 0.05 -7.90 5.51
CA ALA A 56 -0.07 -9.22 4.90
C ALA A 56 -0.91 -10.16 5.78
N PHE A 57 -0.70 -10.11 7.10
CA PHE A 57 -1.46 -10.88 8.07
C PHE A 57 -2.93 -10.46 8.07
N ASP A 58 -3.23 -9.16 8.23
CA ASP A 58 -4.60 -8.63 8.27
C ASP A 58 -5.38 -8.90 6.97
N GLN A 59 -4.69 -8.98 5.83
CA GLN A 59 -5.28 -9.30 4.53
C GLN A 59 -5.45 -10.80 4.27
N SER A 60 -4.85 -11.65 5.09
CA SER A 60 -4.95 -13.11 4.94
C SER A 60 -6.37 -13.61 5.16
N GLN A 61 -6.72 -14.72 4.51
CA GLN A 61 -8.03 -15.35 4.73
C GLN A 61 -8.19 -15.80 6.18
N PHE A 62 -7.10 -16.26 6.82
CA PHE A 62 -7.08 -16.65 8.23
C PHE A 62 -7.55 -15.50 9.13
N ALA A 63 -6.88 -14.34 9.06
CA ALA A 63 -7.22 -13.20 9.90
C ALA A 63 -8.63 -12.68 9.61
N ARG A 64 -9.00 -12.58 8.34
CA ARG A 64 -10.33 -12.09 7.93
C ARG A 64 -11.47 -12.98 8.38
N ASN A 65 -11.31 -14.30 8.31
CA ASN A 65 -12.35 -15.26 8.70
C ASN A 65 -12.56 -15.28 10.22
N MET A 66 -11.50 -15.02 10.99
CA MET A 66 -11.55 -15.00 12.45
C MET A 66 -11.76 -13.60 13.05
N GLY A 67 -11.83 -12.54 12.23
CA GLY A 67 -11.92 -11.17 12.69
C GLY A 67 -10.68 -10.70 13.47
N LEU A 68 -9.52 -11.27 13.14
CA LEU A 68 -8.24 -10.97 13.79
C LEU A 68 -7.56 -9.79 13.09
N ALA A 69 -6.89 -8.97 13.89
CA ALA A 69 -6.04 -7.90 13.40
C ALA A 69 -4.77 -7.84 14.24
N VAL A 70 -3.65 -7.49 13.61
CA VAL A 70 -2.37 -7.29 14.30
C VAL A 70 -2.46 -6.05 15.18
N VAL A 71 -2.16 -6.21 16.46
CA VAL A 71 -1.99 -5.11 17.42
C VAL A 71 -0.51 -4.76 17.54
N GLU A 72 0.36 -5.79 17.61
CA GLU A 72 1.78 -5.59 17.86
C GLU A 72 2.63 -6.71 17.26
N ILE A 73 3.85 -6.38 16.84
CA ILE A 73 4.84 -7.33 16.34
C ILE A 73 6.12 -7.19 17.18
N LYS A 74 6.47 -8.26 17.90
CA LYS A 74 7.61 -8.36 18.81
C LYS A 74 8.64 -9.38 18.33
N GLU A 75 9.81 -9.34 18.97
CA GLU A 75 10.86 -10.36 18.84
C GLU A 75 11.23 -10.68 17.38
N SER A 76 11.37 -9.63 16.56
CA SER A 76 11.73 -9.80 15.16
C SER A 76 13.22 -10.06 15.03
N THR A 77 13.59 -11.25 14.56
CA THR A 77 14.99 -11.67 14.38
C THR A 77 15.21 -12.27 13.00
N GLU A 78 16.40 -12.05 12.45
CA GLU A 78 16.84 -12.67 11.20
C GLU A 78 17.33 -14.09 11.51
N LEU A 79 16.84 -15.07 10.75
CA LEU A 79 17.30 -16.46 10.82
C LEU A 79 18.53 -16.57 9.90
N THR A 80 19.56 -17.28 10.35
CA THR A 80 20.96 -17.30 9.84
C THR A 80 21.13 -17.59 8.32
N SER A 81 20.05 -17.84 7.58
CA SER A 81 20.01 -18.18 6.16
C SER A 81 19.63 -17.01 5.25
N SER A 82 20.21 -15.82 5.47
CA SER A 82 20.02 -14.70 4.55
C SER A 82 20.92 -14.82 3.31
N ILE A 83 20.29 -14.88 2.16
CA ILE A 83 20.93 -14.81 0.83
C ILE A 83 20.68 -13.39 0.30
N ASP A 84 21.55 -12.83 -0.55
CA ASP A 84 21.45 -11.43 -1.02
C ASP A 84 20.06 -11.00 -1.54
N LYS A 85 19.23 -11.95 -2.00
CA LYS A 85 17.87 -11.71 -2.50
C LYS A 85 16.75 -12.26 -1.61
N LYS A 86 17.08 -12.92 -0.50
CA LYS A 86 16.12 -13.55 0.41
C LYS A 86 16.56 -13.43 1.87
N LYS A 87 15.67 -12.94 2.74
CA LYS A 87 15.88 -12.95 4.18
C LYS A 87 14.77 -13.74 4.84
N ASP A 88 15.14 -14.73 5.65
CA ASP A 88 14.22 -15.45 6.50
C ASP A 88 14.23 -14.82 7.88
N CYS A 89 13.05 -14.54 8.41
CA CYS A 89 12.86 -13.82 9.64
C CYS A 89 11.86 -14.56 10.52
N PHE A 90 12.03 -14.42 11.83
CA PHE A 90 11.07 -14.83 12.84
C PHE A 90 10.48 -13.58 13.51
N ALA A 91 9.21 -13.64 13.93
CA ALA A 91 8.59 -12.65 14.79
C ALA A 91 7.45 -13.28 15.60
N LYS A 92 7.01 -12.58 16.65
CA LYS A 92 5.76 -12.87 17.37
C LYS A 92 4.73 -11.79 17.08
N ILE A 93 3.53 -12.21 16.67
CA ILE A 93 2.42 -11.31 16.37
C ILE A 93 1.40 -11.41 17.50
N THR A 94 1.11 -10.30 18.16
CA THR A 94 0.00 -10.17 19.11
C THR A 94 -1.22 -9.59 18.38
N MET A 95 -2.36 -10.25 18.54
CA MET A 95 -3.61 -9.92 17.86
C MET A 95 -4.61 -9.22 18.80
N ASN A 96 -5.69 -8.69 18.24
CA ASN A 96 -6.78 -8.01 18.97
C ASN A 96 -7.52 -8.89 20.00
N ASN A 97 -7.39 -10.21 19.94
CA ASN A 97 -7.90 -11.15 20.94
C ASN A 97 -6.89 -11.46 22.07
N ALA A 98 -5.79 -10.70 22.16
CA ALA A 98 -4.67 -10.90 23.08
C ALA A 98 -3.86 -12.20 22.89
N ASN A 99 -4.17 -13.02 21.89
CA ASN A 99 -3.34 -14.17 21.55
C ASN A 99 -2.07 -13.71 20.83
N THR A 100 -0.96 -14.37 21.14
CA THR A 100 0.34 -14.15 20.50
C THR A 100 0.76 -15.41 19.79
N VAL A 101 1.03 -15.29 18.48
CA VAL A 101 1.45 -16.43 17.64
C VAL A 101 2.85 -16.21 17.08
N PRO A 102 3.71 -17.23 17.08
CA PRO A 102 4.98 -17.19 16.37
C PRO A 102 4.74 -17.24 14.86
N VAL A 103 5.48 -16.44 14.12
CA VAL A 103 5.37 -16.33 12.66
C VAL A 103 6.76 -16.36 12.04
N LEU A 104 6.93 -17.22 11.06
CA LEU A 104 8.06 -17.17 10.14
C LEU A 104 7.66 -16.33 8.94
N TYR A 105 8.51 -15.41 8.51
CA TYR A 105 8.27 -14.65 7.29
C TYR A 105 9.55 -14.49 6.49
N GLN A 106 9.38 -14.54 5.17
CA GLN A 106 10.46 -14.41 4.20
C GLN A 106 10.27 -13.12 3.41
N LEU A 107 11.36 -12.37 3.28
CA LEU A 107 11.46 -11.20 2.42
C LEU A 107 12.24 -11.60 1.17
N ALA A 108 11.64 -11.51 -0.02
CA ALA A 108 12.29 -11.86 -1.28
C ALA A 108 12.30 -10.67 -2.25
N LEU A 109 13.48 -10.30 -2.75
CA LEU A 109 13.63 -9.18 -3.69
C LEU A 109 13.11 -9.59 -5.08
N ARG A 110 12.35 -8.71 -5.72
CA ARG A 110 11.85 -8.85 -7.09
C ARG A 110 12.73 -8.07 -8.06
N ASP A 111 12.67 -8.43 -9.34
CA ASP A 111 13.48 -7.81 -10.40
C ASP A 111 13.21 -6.31 -10.59
N ASN A 112 12.04 -5.83 -10.17
CA ASN A 112 11.66 -4.41 -10.21
C ASN A 112 12.15 -3.60 -8.99
N GLY A 113 12.98 -4.19 -8.11
CA GLY A 113 13.48 -3.56 -6.89
C GLY A 113 12.47 -3.49 -5.73
N SER A 114 11.24 -3.97 -5.90
CA SER A 114 10.32 -4.22 -4.78
C SER A 114 10.66 -5.54 -4.08
N TYR A 115 10.06 -5.79 -2.91
CA TYR A 115 10.16 -7.10 -2.27
C TYR A 115 8.77 -7.71 -2.04
N MET A 116 8.74 -9.03 -2.01
CA MET A 116 7.60 -9.83 -1.60
C MET A 116 7.80 -10.27 -0.15
N LEU A 117 6.72 -10.24 0.62
CA LEU A 117 6.68 -10.83 1.95
C LEU A 117 5.72 -12.02 1.92
N THR A 118 6.22 -13.19 2.32
CA THR A 118 5.40 -14.38 2.58
C THR A 118 5.56 -14.75 4.04
N PHE A 119 4.51 -15.25 4.68
CA PHE A 119 4.56 -15.63 6.08
C PHE A 119 3.81 -16.92 6.35
N GLU A 120 4.18 -17.58 7.43
CA GLU A 120 3.59 -18.82 7.94
C GLU A 120 3.43 -18.69 9.45
N VAL A 121 2.21 -18.95 9.94
CA VAL A 121 1.92 -19.00 11.37
C VAL A 121 2.35 -20.36 11.88
N GLN A 122 3.18 -20.39 12.92
CA GLN A 122 3.59 -21.64 13.56
C GLN A 122 2.60 -21.97 14.69
N GLU A 123 2.04 -23.19 14.64
CA GLU A 123 1.15 -23.75 15.67
C GLU A 123 1.93 -24.36 16.85
#